data_AF-A0A2G7LMD5-F1
#
_entry.id   AF-A0A2G7LMD5-F1
#
_cell.length_a   1.000
_cell.length_b   1.000
_cell.length_c   1.000
_cell.angle_alpha   90.00
_cell.angle_beta   90.00
_cell.angle_gamma   90.00
#
_symmetry.space_group_name_H-M   'P 1'
#
loop_
_entity.id
_entity.type
_entity.pdbx_description
1 polymer ?
#
loop_
_entity_poly.entity_id
_entity_poly.type
_entity_poly.pdbx_seq_one_letter_code
_entity_poly.pdbx_strand_id
1 'polypeptide(L)' 'MENLTEMLKGSLEGCVMEIISRHETYGYEITRRLNELGFTEVVEGTVYTILVRLEKKKLVNIEKKPSDMGPP' A
#
# COMPACT_ATOMS: atom_id res chain seq x y z
N MET A 1 -7.26 -22.87 -7.02
CA MET A 1 -7.22 -21.39 -6.92
C MET A 1 -6.81 -20.88 -5.52
N GLU A 2 -6.78 -21.70 -4.46
CA GLU A 2 -6.36 -21.25 -3.11
C GLU A 2 -4.89 -20.77 -3.02
N ASN A 3 -3.97 -21.35 -3.79
CA ASN A 3 -2.55 -20.94 -3.78
C ASN A 3 -2.29 -19.56 -4.42
N LEU A 4 -3.21 -19.06 -5.26
CA LEU A 4 -3.01 -17.78 -5.93
C LEU A 4 -3.11 -16.62 -4.93
N THR A 5 -3.98 -16.72 -3.94
CA THR A 5 -4.17 -15.70 -2.90
C THR A 5 -2.95 -15.54 -1.99
N GLU A 6 -2.30 -16.64 -1.60
CA GLU A 6 -1.08 -16.59 -0.79
C GLU A 6 0.13 -16.07 -1.61
N MET A 7 0.25 -16.47 -2.87
CA MET A 7 1.24 -15.87 -3.78
C MET A 7 0.99 -14.37 -4.01
N LEU A 8 -0.28 -13.96 -4.10
CA LEU A 8 -0.65 -12.55 -4.21
C LEU A 8 -0.26 -11.77 -2.96
N LYS A 9 -0.46 -12.31 -1.75
CA LYS A 9 -0.11 -11.63 -0.50
C LYS A 9 1.38 -11.28 -0.43
N GLY A 10 2.26 -12.22 -0.79
CA GLY A 10 3.71 -11.98 -0.83
C GLY A 10 4.11 -10.98 -1.91
N SER A 11 3.53 -11.11 -3.11
CA SER A 11 3.84 -10.24 -4.25
C SER A 11 3.32 -8.80 -4.05
N LEU A 12 2.15 -8.64 -3.43
CA LEU A 12 1.51 -7.35 -3.18
C LEU A 12 2.29 -6.51 -2.17
N GLU A 13 2.87 -7.10 -1.12
CA GLU A 13 3.79 -6.40 -0.21
C GLU A 13 4.98 -5.82 -0.98
N GLY A 14 5.54 -6.58 -1.92
CA GLY A 14 6.60 -6.10 -2.82
C GLY A 14 6.15 -4.94 -3.72
N CYS A 15 4.98 -5.03 -4.34
CA CYS A 15 4.43 -3.94 -5.16
C CYS A 15 4.20 -2.67 -4.35
N VAL A 16 3.72 -2.78 -3.11
CA VAL A 16 3.55 -1.63 -2.20
C VAL A 16 4.90 -0.98 -1.88
N MET A 17 5.92 -1.78 -1.55
CA MET A 17 7.28 -1.24 -1.31
C MET A 17 7.88 -0.56 -2.53
N GLU A 18 7.67 -1.13 -3.72
CA GLU A 18 8.11 -0.52 -4.98
C GLU A 18 7.47 0.85 -5.18
N ILE A 19 6.15 1.00 -4.94
CA ILE A 19 5.47 2.30 -5.03
C ILE A 19 6.07 3.31 -4.04
N ILE A 20 6.25 2.90 -2.77
CA ILE A 20 6.82 3.76 -1.71
C ILE A 20 8.26 4.18 -2.03
N SER A 21 9.02 3.33 -2.73
CA SER A 21 10.42 3.61 -3.07
C SER A 21 10.58 4.75 -4.09
N ARG A 22 9.53 5.07 -4.86
CA ARG A 22 9.57 6.08 -5.93
C ARG A 22 9.37 7.49 -5.41
N HIS A 23 8.50 7.67 -4.42
CA HIS A 23 8.21 8.95 -3.80
C HIS A 23 7.41 8.75 -2.50
N GLU A 24 7.38 9.79 -1.65
CA GLU A 24 6.50 9.82 -0.48
C GLU A 24 5.04 9.71 -0.91
N THR A 25 4.28 8.84 -0.26
CA THR A 25 2.89 8.50 -0.63
C THR A 25 2.09 8.10 0.60
N TYR A 26 0.77 8.02 0.46
CA TYR A 26 -0.17 7.60 1.50
C TYR A 26 -1.10 6.48 1.00
N GLY A 27 -1.82 5.83 1.92
CA GLY A 27 -2.55 4.58 1.65
C GLY A 27 -3.56 4.65 0.49
N TYR A 28 -4.26 5.77 0.33
CA TYR A 28 -5.22 5.97 -0.75
C TYR A 28 -4.52 6.04 -2.13
N GLU A 29 -3.44 6.83 -2.23
CA GLU A 29 -2.67 6.95 -3.47
C GLU A 29 -2.05 5.60 -3.88
N ILE A 30 -1.50 4.85 -2.92
CA ILE A 30 -0.98 3.49 -3.18
C ILE A 30 -2.08 2.59 -3.73
N THR A 31 -3.26 2.60 -3.10
CA THR A 31 -4.41 1.79 -3.53
C THR A 31 -4.84 2.16 -4.96
N ARG A 32 -4.97 3.45 -5.25
CA ARG A 32 -5.27 3.93 -6.60
C ARG A 32 -4.23 3.46 -7.61
N ARG A 33 -2.95 3.57 -7.27
CA ARG A 33 -1.86 3.17 -8.17
C ARG A 33 -1.87 1.68 -8.47
N LEU A 34 -2.14 0.84 -7.46
CA LEU A 34 -2.30 -0.60 -7.64
C LEU A 34 -3.49 -0.93 -8.56
N ASN A 35 -4.62 -0.24 -8.38
CA ASN A 35 -5.79 -0.42 -9.24
C ASN A 35 -5.51 -0.02 -10.70
N GLU A 36 -4.79 1.08 -10.92
CA GLU A 36 -4.33 1.50 -12.26
C GLU A 36 -3.38 0.47 -12.92
N LEU A 37 -2.64 -0.29 -12.13
CA LEU A 37 -1.77 -1.38 -12.60
C LEU A 37 -2.52 -2.71 -12.83
N GLY A 38 -3.84 -2.73 -12.62
CA GLY A 38 -4.70 -3.90 -12.86
C GLY A 38 -5.04 -4.70 -11.61
N PHE A 39 -4.60 -4.30 -10.42
CA PHE A 39 -4.98 -4.95 -9.15
C PHE A 39 -6.34 -4.45 -8.63
N THR A 40 -7.37 -4.41 -9.48
CA THR A 40 -8.64 -3.71 -9.24
C THR A 40 -9.45 -4.18 -8.03
N GLU A 41 -9.16 -5.37 -7.50
CA GLU A 41 -9.80 -5.91 -6.30
C GLU A 41 -9.12 -5.46 -4.99
N VAL A 42 -8.00 -4.74 -5.08
CA VAL A 42 -7.28 -4.24 -3.91
C VAL A 42 -8.01 -3.04 -3.33
N VAL A 43 -8.47 -3.21 -2.09
CA VAL A 43 -9.11 -2.16 -1.29
C VAL A 43 -8.13 -1.53 -0.31
N GLU A 44 -8.44 -0.32 0.16
CA GLU A 44 -7.60 0.43 1.09
C GLU A 44 -7.25 -0.34 2.37
N GLY A 45 -8.20 -1.14 2.90
CA GLY A 45 -7.97 -1.97 4.09
C GLY A 45 -6.84 -2.99 3.92
N THR A 46 -6.67 -3.53 2.69
CA THR A 46 -5.59 -4.46 2.36
C THR A 46 -4.25 -3.73 2.37
N VAL A 47 -4.17 -2.56 1.73
CA VAL A 47 -2.98 -1.72 1.71
C VAL A 47 -2.61 -1.27 3.12
N TYR A 48 -3.58 -0.84 3.93
CA TYR A 48 -3.35 -0.43 5.32
C TYR A 48 -2.75 -1.57 6.15
N THR A 49 -3.25 -2.80 5.98
CA THR A 49 -2.70 -3.98 6.66
C THR A 49 -1.23 -4.22 6.28
N ILE A 50 -0.87 -4.01 5.01
CA ILE A 50 0.52 -4.10 4.54
C ILE A 50 1.36 -2.99 5.16
N LEU A 51 0.90 -1.73 5.13
CA LEU A 51 1.62 -0.59 5.70
C LEU A 51 1.91 -0.79 7.20
N VAL A 52 0.92 -1.27 7.98
CA VAL A 52 1.11 -1.61 9.40
C VAL A 52 2.17 -2.69 9.59
N ARG A 53 2.25 -3.68 8.69
CA ARG A 53 3.32 -4.71 8.74
C ARG A 53 4.69 -4.13 8.40
N LEU A 54 4.78 -3.29 7.37
CA LEU A 54 6.03 -2.65 6.96
C LEU A 54 6.56 -1.71 8.05
N GLU A 55 5.68 -0.95 8.69
CA GLU A 55 5.99 -0.10 9.84
C GLU A 55 6.53 -0.93 11.01
N LYS A 56 5.83 -2.02 11.40
CA LYS A 56 6.29 -2.94 12.46
C LYS A 56 7.67 -3.55 12.16
N LYS A 57 7.95 -3.83 10.88
CA LYS A 57 9.26 -4.33 10.41
C LYS A 57 10.32 -3.23 10.25
N LYS A 58 9.97 -1.95 10.47
CA LYS A 58 10.84 -0.78 10.26
C LYS A 58 11.40 -0.67 8.83
N LEU A 59 10.60 -1.09 7.84
CA LEU A 59 10.98 -1.04 6.42
C LEU A 59 10.56 0.28 5.75
N VAL A 60 9.78 1.11 6.45
CA VAL A 60 9.30 2.40 5.98
C VAL A 60 9.46 3.43 7.10
N ASN A 61 9.70 4.68 6.72
CA ASN A 61 9.61 5.82 7.64
C ASN A 61 8.20 6.39 7.58
N ILE A 62 7.65 6.76 8.74
CA ILE A 62 6.31 7.32 8.85
C ILE A 62 6.41 8.77 9.29
N GLU A 63 5.75 9.65 8.56
CA GLU A 63 5.59 11.05 8.91
C GLU A 63 4.10 11.40 8.92
N LYS A 64 3.66 12.15 9.93
CA LYS A 64 2.31 12.70 9.96
C LYS A 64 2.35 14.09 9.37
N LYS A 65 1.67 14.28 8.23
CA LYS A 65 1.53 15.57 7.57
C LYS A 65 0.08 16.01 7.55
N PRO A 66 -0.20 17.33 7.54
CA PRO A 66 -1.50 17.83 7.17
C PRO A 66 -1.89 17.29 5.79
N SER A 67 -3.14 16.90 5.62
CA SER A 67 -3.63 16.42 4.33
C SER A 67 -3.88 17.61 3.40
N ASP A 68 -3.38 17.55 2.17
CA ASP A 68 -3.75 18.49 1.11
C ASP A 68 -5.23 18.33 0.68
N MET A 69 -5.86 17.20 1.03
CA MET A 69 -7.21 16.79 0.65
C MET A 69 -8.16 16.61 1.86
N GLY A 70 -7.80 17.12 3.05
CA GLY A 70 -8.68 17.12 4.22
C GLY A 70 -9.68 18.28 4.21
N PRO A 71 -10.87 18.17 4.81
CA PRO A 71 -11.71 19.35 5.06
C PRO A 71 -11.06 20.25 6.12
N PRO A 72 -11.39 21.56 6.15
CA PRO A 72 -10.90 22.51 7.15
C PRO A 72 -11.26 22.11 8.59
#